data_AF-A0A453C2V1-F1
#
_entry.id   AF-A0A453C2V1-F1
#
_cell.length_a   1.000
_cell.length_b   1.000
_cell.length_c   1.000
_cell.angle_alpha   90.00
_cell.angle_beta   90.00
_cell.angle_gamma   90.00
#
_symmetry.space_group_name_H-M   'P 1'
#
loop_
_entity.id
_entity.type
_entity.pdbx_description
1 polymer ?
#
loop_
_entity_poly.entity_id
_entity_poly.type
_entity_poly.pdbx_seq_one_letter_code
_entity_poly.pdbx_strand_id
1 'polypeptide(L)'
;MIIPTLALEIHISNKESGEEPLLNLKGYFAGNPVTDDRFDTAGKVQFFHGMGLLSDELYEFAMENCGGNYSDPPNVLCAESIQAIADVSFPKVTISYNTTI
;
A
#
# COMPACT_ATOMS: atom_id res chain seq x y z
N MET A 1 4.68 6.07 8.01
CA MET A 1 6.08 5.71 7.68
C MET A 1 6.99 6.20 8.81
N ILE A 2 7.84 5.37 9.43
CA ILE A 2 8.68 5.80 10.57
C ILE A 2 10.13 6.01 10.14
N ILE A 3 10.72 5.03 9.45
CA ILE A 3 12.15 5.01 9.14
C ILE A 3 12.60 6.22 8.29
N PRO A 4 11.99 6.53 7.14
CA PRO A 4 12.45 7.63 6.30
C PRO A 4 12.24 9.00 6.96
N THR A 5 11.13 9.15 7.72
CA THR A 5 10.81 10.38 8.45
C THR A 5 11.81 10.65 9.56
N LEU A 6 12.17 9.63 10.34
CA LEU A 6 13.20 9.77 11.38
C LEU A 6 14.58 10.07 10.78
N ALA A 7 14.95 9.39 9.69
CA ALA A 7 16.21 9.65 9.00
C ALA A 7 16.29 11.09 8.47
N LEU A 8 15.18 11.61 7.94
CA LEU A 8 15.07 13.01 7.50
C LEU A 8 15.23 13.99 8.67
N GLU A 9 14.57 13.72 9.79
CA GLU A 9 14.66 14.57 10.98
C GLU A 9 16.09 14.63 11.53
N ILE A 10 16.77 13.48 11.61
CA ILE A 10 18.19 13.42 11.99
C ILE A 10 19.06 14.27 11.04
N HIS A 11 18.80 14.20 9.74
CA HIS A 11 19.53 15.00 8.75
C HIS A 11 19.30 16.50 8.92
N ILE A 12 18.04 16.93 9.10
CA ILE A 12 17.66 18.33 9.31
C ILE A 12 18.28 18.85 10.61
N SER A 13 18.08 18.14 11.72
CA SER A 13 18.64 18.49 13.04
C SER A 13 20.18 18.65 13.00
N ASN A 14 20.88 17.72 12.34
CA ASN A 14 22.33 17.83 12.17
C ASN A 14 22.72 19.08 11.37
N LYS A 15 22.00 19.38 10.29
CA LYS A 15 22.26 20.55 9.43
C LYS A 15 21.99 21.88 10.15
N GLU A 16 20.94 21.95 10.95
CA GLU A 16 20.53 23.17 11.66
C GLU A 16 21.39 23.50 12.87
N SER A 17 21.98 22.49 13.52
CA SER A 17 22.84 22.69 14.70
C SER A 17 24.08 23.56 14.41
N GLY A 18 24.57 23.59 13.17
CA GLY A 18 25.80 24.29 12.79
C GLY A 18 27.07 23.74 13.46
N GLU A 19 26.94 22.66 14.23
CA GLU A 19 27.99 21.97 14.97
C GLU A 19 28.32 20.62 14.32
N GLU A 20 29.29 19.90 14.89
CA GLU A 20 29.54 18.51 14.50
C GLU A 20 28.27 17.66 14.70
N PRO A 21 27.91 16.77 13.75
CA PRO A 21 26.68 16.01 13.84
C PRO A 21 26.63 15.14 15.10
N LEU A 22 25.61 15.33 15.95
CA LEU A 22 25.39 14.47 17.13
C LEU A 22 25.16 13.01 16.74
N LEU A 23 24.50 12.79 15.60
CA LEU A 23 24.23 11.47 15.04
C LEU A 23 24.89 11.34 13.67
N ASN A 24 25.87 10.44 13.56
CA ASN A 24 26.58 10.15 12.32
C ASN A 24 25.77 9.21 11.40
N LEU A 25 24.59 9.66 10.95
CA LEU A 25 23.72 8.91 10.06
C LEU A 25 24.40 8.63 8.72
N LYS A 26 24.54 7.35 8.36
CA LYS A 26 25.10 6.93 7.06
C LYS A 26 24.03 6.59 6.02
N GLY A 27 22.82 6.27 6.47
CA GLY A 27 21.71 5.84 5.64
C GLY A 27 20.68 5.07 6.47
N TYR A 28 19.64 4.60 5.82
CA TYR A 28 18.60 3.77 6.42
C TYR A 28 18.18 2.64 5.47
N PHE A 29 17.56 1.61 6.02
CA PHE A 29 16.98 0.50 5.27
C PHE A 29 15.56 0.23 5.76
N ALA A 30 14.64 -0.06 4.84
CA ALA A 30 13.28 -0.47 5.15
C ALA A 30 12.92 -1.68 4.29
N GLY A 31 12.62 -2.82 4.94
CA GLY A 31 12.18 -4.04 4.27
C GLY A 31 10.67 -4.02 4.07
N ASN A 32 10.24 -4.18 2.81
CA ASN A 32 8.84 -4.16 2.38
C ASN A 32 8.03 -2.99 2.98
N PRO A 33 8.50 -1.73 2.83
CA PRO A 33 7.82 -0.58 3.40
C PRO A 33 6.52 -0.28 2.66
N VAL A 34 5.59 0.37 3.37
CA VAL A 34 4.58 1.22 2.73
C VAL A 34 5.26 2.55 2.38
N THR A 35 5.16 2.96 1.13
CA THR A 35 5.84 4.13 0.55
C THR A 35 4.86 5.14 -0.02
N ASP A 36 4.05 4.74 -0.99
CA ASP A 36 3.07 5.58 -1.68
C ASP A 36 1.86 4.73 -2.04
N ASP A 37 0.67 5.16 -1.61
CA ASP A 37 -0.54 4.35 -1.74
C ASP A 37 -0.88 4.02 -3.19
N ARG A 38 -0.62 4.93 -4.15
CA ARG A 38 -0.89 4.67 -5.56
C ARG A 38 0.04 3.60 -6.10
N PHE A 39 1.34 3.69 -5.85
CA PHE A 39 2.31 2.72 -6.35
C PHE A 39 2.25 1.38 -5.60
N ASP A 40 2.09 1.41 -4.28
CA ASP A 40 1.99 0.21 -3.47
C ASP A 40 0.72 -0.58 -3.78
N THR A 41 -0.43 0.08 -3.97
CA THR A 41 -1.67 -0.62 -4.35
C THR A 41 -1.61 -1.17 -5.77
N ALA A 42 -1.11 -0.40 -6.74
CA ALA A 42 -0.90 -0.89 -8.09
C ALA A 42 0.04 -2.10 -8.14
N GLY A 43 1.16 -2.04 -7.40
CA GLY A 43 2.10 -3.15 -7.28
C GLY A 43 1.47 -4.39 -6.64
N LYS A 44 0.61 -4.23 -5.64
CA LYS A 44 -0.15 -5.35 -5.03
C LYS A 44 -1.08 -6.03 -6.03
N VAL A 45 -1.85 -5.25 -6.82
CA VAL A 45 -2.76 -5.81 -7.82
C VAL A 45 -2.00 -6.62 -8.86
N GLN A 46 -0.89 -6.08 -9.39
CA GLN A 46 -0.02 -6.78 -10.33
C GLN A 46 0.60 -8.05 -9.71
N PHE A 47 1.04 -7.96 -8.45
CA PHE A 47 1.60 -9.11 -7.74
C PHE A 47 0.55 -10.22 -7.57
N PHE A 48 -0.67 -9.90 -7.16
CA PHE A 48 -1.72 -10.90 -6.98
C PHE A 48 -2.15 -11.55 -8.30
N HIS A 49 -2.22 -10.79 -9.39
CA HIS A 49 -2.44 -11.36 -10.73
C HIS A 49 -1.29 -12.29 -11.15
N GLY A 50 -0.04 -11.84 -11.02
CA GLY A 50 1.15 -12.66 -11.36
C GLY A 50 1.30 -13.93 -10.52
N MET A 51 0.72 -13.96 -9.32
CA MET A 51 0.66 -15.13 -8.45
C MET A 51 -0.58 -16.00 -8.66
N GLY A 52 -1.47 -15.65 -9.59
CA GLY A 52 -2.70 -16.39 -9.90
C GLY A 52 -3.81 -16.27 -8.86
N LEU A 53 -3.76 -15.25 -7.99
CA LEU A 53 -4.79 -14.98 -6.98
C LEU A 53 -5.95 -14.14 -7.55
N LEU A 54 -5.70 -13.39 -8.63
CA LEU A 54 -6.73 -12.68 -9.39
C LEU A 54 -6.95 -13.42 -10.71
N SER A 55 -8.21 -13.61 -11.10
CA SER A 55 -8.56 -14.06 -12.45
C SER A 55 -8.17 -13.00 -13.48
N ASP A 56 -7.82 -13.42 -14.70
CA ASP A 56 -7.55 -12.51 -15.82
C ASP A 56 -8.71 -11.52 -16.05
N GLU A 57 -9.96 -12.01 -15.98
CA GLU A 57 -11.16 -11.19 -16.14
C GLU A 57 -11.22 -10.03 -15.13
N LEU A 58 -11.08 -10.33 -13.83
CA LEU A 58 -11.05 -9.31 -12.78
C LEU A 58 -9.88 -8.34 -12.94
N TYR A 59 -8.68 -8.83 -13.32
CA TYR A 59 -7.51 -7.98 -13.50
C TYR A 59 -7.68 -7.02 -14.68
N GLU A 60 -8.12 -7.51 -15.84
CA GLU A 60 -8.36 -6.70 -17.04
C GLU A 60 -9.46 -5.67 -16.78
N PHE A 61 -10.56 -6.07 -16.15
CA PHE A 61 -11.66 -5.17 -15.79
C PHE A 61 -11.20 -4.07 -14.83
N ALA A 62 -10.40 -4.42 -13.82
CA ALA A 62 -9.84 -3.45 -12.87
C ALA A 62 -8.86 -2.48 -13.57
N MET A 63 -8.01 -2.99 -14.47
CA MET A 63 -7.08 -2.16 -15.25
C MET A 63 -7.80 -1.16 -16.14
N GLU A 64 -8.87 -1.58 -16.83
CA GLU A 64 -9.69 -0.71 -17.68
C GLU A 64 -10.37 0.41 -16.88
N ASN A 65 -10.97 0.07 -15.73
CA ASN A 65 -11.80 1.02 -14.98
C ASN A 65 -11.00 1.90 -14.01
N CYS A 66 -9.86 1.42 -13.49
CA CYS A 66 -9.01 2.13 -12.54
C CYS A 66 -7.80 2.83 -13.19
N GLY A 67 -7.42 2.49 -14.42
CA GLY A 67 -6.26 3.08 -15.10
C GLY A 67 -4.94 2.86 -14.35
N GLY A 68 -4.85 1.77 -13.57
CA GLY A 68 -3.70 1.47 -12.71
C GLY A 68 -3.61 2.30 -11.43
N ASN A 69 -4.61 3.11 -11.08
CA ASN A 69 -4.71 3.74 -9.76
C ASN A 69 -5.84 3.12 -8.94
N TYR A 70 -5.46 2.35 -7.92
CA TYR A 70 -6.40 1.65 -7.03
C TYR A 70 -6.55 2.32 -5.66
N SER A 71 -5.87 3.45 -5.44
CA SER A 71 -5.90 4.20 -4.19
C SER A 71 -6.98 5.29 -4.16
N ASP A 72 -7.35 5.79 -5.33
CA ASP A 72 -8.36 6.84 -5.51
C ASP A 72 -9.25 6.48 -6.71
N PRO A 73 -10.37 5.78 -6.49
CA PRO A 73 -11.19 5.25 -7.58
C PRO A 73 -11.89 6.38 -8.35
N PRO A 74 -11.65 6.51 -9.66
CA PRO A 74 -12.23 7.60 -10.47
C PRO A 74 -13.73 7.41 -10.77
N ASN A 75 -14.25 6.20 -10.57
CA ASN A 75 -15.63 5.83 -10.86
C ASN A 75 -16.08 4.61 -10.01
N VAL A 76 -17.38 4.32 -10.04
CA VAL A 76 -18.00 3.21 -9.27
C VAL A 76 -17.44 1.84 -9.70
N LEU A 77 -17.19 1.62 -10.99
CA LEU A 77 -16.68 0.35 -11.50
C LEU A 77 -15.26 0.05 -10.98
N CYS A 78 -14.43 1.08 -10.82
CA CYS A 78 -13.14 0.94 -10.17
C CYS A 78 -13.29 0.61 -8.67
N ALA A 79 -14.20 1.28 -7.96
CA ALA A 79 -14.45 0.99 -6.56
C ALA A 79 -14.95 -0.45 -6.34
N GLU A 80 -15.82 -0.96 -7.23
CA GLU A 80 -16.27 -2.35 -7.25
C GLU A 80 -15.10 -3.32 -7.50
N SER A 81 -14.23 -2.99 -8.46
CA SER A 81 -13.03 -3.78 -8.76
C SER A 81 -12.10 -3.87 -7.55
N ILE A 82 -11.86 -2.75 -6.85
CA ILE A 82 -11.04 -2.70 -5.63
C ILE A 82 -11.66 -3.59 -4.54
N GLN A 83 -12.99 -3.55 -4.37
CA GLN A 83 -13.67 -4.38 -3.38
C GLN A 83 -13.56 -5.87 -3.72
N ALA A 84 -13.75 -6.24 -4.98
CA ALA A 84 -13.60 -7.62 -5.44
C ALA A 84 -12.17 -8.14 -5.24
N ILE A 85 -11.16 -7.33 -5.56
CA ILE A 85 -9.74 -7.63 -5.30
C ILE A 85 -9.48 -7.80 -3.80
N ALA A 86 -10.05 -6.95 -2.95
CA ALA A 86 -9.87 -7.05 -1.49
C ALA A 86 -10.46 -8.36 -0.94
N ASP A 87 -11.61 -8.80 -1.45
CA ASP A 87 -12.29 -10.01 -0.99
C ASP A 87 -11.52 -11.30 -1.32
N VAL A 88 -10.80 -11.33 -2.44
CA VAL A 88 -9.90 -12.46 -2.79
C VAL A 88 -8.53 -12.38 -2.10
N SER A 89 -8.05 -11.17 -1.84
CA SER A 89 -6.74 -10.95 -1.19
C SER A 89 -6.77 -11.22 0.32
N PHE A 90 -7.92 -10.94 0.95
CA PHE A 90 -8.15 -11.12 2.37
C PHE A 90 -9.45 -11.88 2.56
N PRO A 91 -9.43 -13.23 2.67
CA PRO A 91 -10.64 -13.98 2.94
C PRO A 91 -11.28 -13.45 4.21
N LYS A 92 -12.49 -12.90 4.09
CA LYS A 92 -13.26 -12.40 5.24
C LYS A 92 -13.49 -13.58 6.18
N VAL A 93 -12.82 -13.57 7.33
CA VAL A 93 -13.20 -14.45 8.45
C VAL A 93 -14.48 -13.88 9.03
N THR A 94 -15.63 -14.39 8.58
CA THR A 94 -16.92 -14.06 9.18
C THR A 94 -17.01 -14.79 10.53
N ILE A 95 -16.82 -14.07 11.63
CA ILE A 95 -17.17 -14.60 12.95
C ILE A 95 -18.69 -14.48 13.09
N SER A 96 -19.40 -15.60 12.91
CA SER A 96 -20.83 -15.68 13.20
C SER A 96 -21.04 -15.68 14.72
N TYR A 97 -21.29 -14.51 15.30
CA TYR A 97 -21.92 -14.46 16.61
C TYR A 97 -23.41 -14.78 16.43
N ASN A 98 -23.85 -15.95 16.91
CA ASN A 98 -25.26 -16.27 17.03
C ASN A 98 -25.88 -15.38 18.11
N THR A 99 -26.38 -14.20 17.74
CA THR A 99 -27.22 -13.40 18.63
C THR A 99 -28.65 -13.92 18.50
N THR A 100 -29.04 -14.79 19.43
CA THR A 100 -30.46 -15.06 19.71
C THR A 100 -30.93 -13.98 20.68
N ILE A 101 -31.81 -13.08 20.22
CA ILE A 101 -32.65 -12.25 21.10
C ILE A 101 -33.86 -13.11 21.48
#